data_AF-A0A6L9QBN4-F1
#
_entry.id   AF-A0A6L9QBN4-F1
#
_cell.length_a   1.000
_cell.length_b   1.000
_cell.length_c   1.000
_cell.angle_alpha   90.00
_cell.angle_beta   90.00
_cell.angle_gamma   90.00
#
_symmetry.space_group_name_H-M   'P 1'
#
loop_
_entity.id
_entity.type
_entity.pdbx_description
1 polymer ?
#
loop_
_entity_poly.entity_id
_entity_poly.type
_entity_poly.pdbx_seq_one_letter_code
_entity_poly.pdbx_strand_id
1 'polypeptide(L)'
;MLVLALGQMRRRPAAFAGLAAALFLAIAALTLFGLLFAADLTAPAAVREAATGPGLMVIAGAFGEIAVLVAFFVVVNALGFTLRQQHRDLALLRTIAATPRQTRRLVRVQVVMTTLLVTAPGWAAGAAAARGLLAELQRRG
;
A
#
# COMPACT_ATOMS: atom_id res chain seq x y z
N MET A 1 -22.98 15.87 0.05
CA MET A 1 -22.07 15.31 1.08
C MET A 1 -20.63 15.14 0.61
N LEU A 2 -20.36 14.82 -0.66
CA LEU A 2 -19.01 14.75 -1.25
C LEU A 2 -18.21 16.07 -1.18
N VAL A 3 -18.87 17.22 -1.31
CA VAL A 3 -18.22 18.55 -1.29
C VAL A 3 -17.67 18.91 0.11
N LEU A 4 -18.27 18.40 1.19
CA LEU A 4 -17.75 18.60 2.56
C LEU A 4 -16.55 17.70 2.87
N ALA A 5 -16.48 16.51 2.26
CA ALA A 5 -15.31 15.64 2.37
C ALA A 5 -14.09 16.23 1.67
N LEU A 6 -14.28 16.88 0.52
CA LEU A 6 -13.22 17.57 -0.24
C LEU A 6 -12.70 18.81 0.50
N GLY A 7 -13.55 19.55 1.21
CA GLY A 7 -13.15 20.70 2.02
C GLY A 7 -12.27 20.36 3.23
N GLN A 8 -12.44 19.17 3.81
CA GLN A 8 -11.67 18.71 4.97
C GLN A 8 -10.26 18.22 4.62
N MET A 9 -10.05 17.69 3.41
CA MET A 9 -8.71 17.27 2.93
C MET A 9 -7.71 18.43 2.90
N ARG A 10 -8.16 19.66 2.66
CA ARG A 10 -7.28 20.84 2.60
C ARG A 10 -6.75 21.32 3.95
N ARG A 11 -7.45 21.05 5.06
CA ARG A 11 -7.03 21.55 6.38
C ARG A 11 -6.14 20.58 7.18
N ARG A 12 -6.05 19.29 6.81
CA ARG A 12 -5.15 18.32 7.47
C ARG A 12 -4.56 17.28 6.49
N PRO A 13 -3.63 17.68 5.59
CA PRO A 13 -3.04 16.81 4.57
C PRO A 13 -2.18 15.67 5.14
N ALA A 14 -1.56 15.86 6.32
CA ALA A 14 -0.58 14.91 6.86
C ALA A 14 -1.15 13.53 7.24
N ALA A 15 -2.38 13.47 7.77
CA ALA A 15 -3.01 12.19 8.13
C ALA A 15 -3.48 11.41 6.89
N PHE A 16 -3.86 12.12 5.82
CA PHE A 16 -4.30 11.52 4.56
C PHE A 16 -3.13 11.04 3.70
N ALA A 17 -2.07 11.85 3.60
CA ALA A 17 -0.90 11.52 2.82
C ALA A 17 -0.20 10.27 3.36
N GLY A 18 -0.11 10.12 4.69
CA GLY A 18 0.54 8.95 5.31
C GLY A 18 -0.17 7.63 4.99
N LEU A 19 -1.49 7.57 5.15
CA LEU A 19 -2.28 6.36 4.85
C LEU A 19 -2.33 6.05 3.36
N ALA A 20 -2.49 7.08 2.53
CA ALA A 20 -2.50 6.92 1.08
C ALA A 20 -1.15 6.42 0.57
N ALA A 21 -0.04 7.01 1.01
CA ALA A 21 1.31 6.58 0.63
C ALA A 21 1.63 5.17 1.14
N ALA A 22 1.23 4.84 2.36
CA ALA A 22 1.40 3.51 2.93
C ALA A 22 0.71 2.42 2.10
N LEU A 23 -0.58 2.64 1.78
CA LEU A 23 -1.36 1.71 0.98
C LEU A 23 -0.85 1.63 -0.47
N PHE A 24 -0.41 2.77 -1.03
CA PHE A 24 0.15 2.82 -2.38
C PHE A 24 1.39 1.94 -2.47
N LEU A 25 2.34 2.13 -1.55
CA LEU A 25 3.59 1.38 -1.50
C LEU A 25 3.34 -0.10 -1.25
N ALA A 26 2.39 -0.43 -0.37
CA ALA A 26 1.99 -1.81 -0.11
C ALA A 26 1.46 -2.49 -1.38
N ILE A 27 0.51 -1.87 -2.07
CA ILE A 27 -0.09 -2.43 -3.29
C ILE A 27 0.95 -2.55 -4.41
N ALA A 28 1.78 -1.53 -4.60
CA ALA A 28 2.83 -1.55 -5.61
C ALA A 28 3.87 -2.66 -5.34
N ALA A 29 4.30 -2.82 -4.08
CA ALA A 29 5.23 -3.88 -3.69
C ALA A 29 4.62 -5.27 -3.87
N LEU A 30 3.39 -5.52 -3.37
CA LEU A 30 2.71 -6.80 -3.54
C LEU A 30 2.52 -7.14 -5.03
N THR A 31 2.15 -6.16 -5.85
CA THR A 31 1.96 -6.36 -7.29
C THR A 31 3.28 -6.68 -7.98
N LEU A 32 4.35 -5.95 -7.63
CA LEU A 32 5.68 -6.18 -8.20
C LEU A 32 6.20 -7.59 -7.89
N PHE A 33 6.23 -7.96 -6.61
CA PHE A 33 6.74 -9.27 -6.21
C PHE A 33 5.82 -10.41 -6.69
N GLY A 34 4.50 -10.20 -6.65
CA GLY A 34 3.54 -11.16 -7.18
C GLY A 34 3.73 -11.44 -8.68
N LEU A 35 4.03 -10.42 -9.49
CA LEU A 35 4.33 -10.57 -10.91
C LEU A 35 5.66 -11.29 -11.16
N LEU A 36 6.69 -11.06 -10.32
CA LEU A 36 7.95 -11.79 -10.42
C LEU A 36 7.79 -13.28 -10.09
N PHE A 37 7.01 -13.60 -9.05
CA PHE A 37 6.64 -14.98 -8.75
C PHE A 37 5.84 -15.62 -9.88
N ALA A 38 4.83 -14.92 -10.38
CA ALA A 38 4.03 -15.40 -11.49
C ALA A 38 4.89 -15.69 -12.72
N ALA A 39 5.85 -14.82 -13.03
CA ALA A 39 6.78 -14.99 -14.15
C ALA A 39 7.68 -16.23 -14.01
N ASP A 40 8.17 -16.54 -12.80
CA ASP A 40 8.96 -17.75 -12.55
C ASP A 40 8.11 -19.04 -12.65
N LEU A 41 6.86 -18.98 -12.20
CA LEU A 41 5.93 -20.12 -12.25
C LEU A 41 5.47 -20.46 -13.68
N THR A 42 5.35 -19.47 -14.57
CA THR A 42 5.04 -19.70 -15.99
C THR A 42 6.27 -19.93 -16.87
N ALA A 43 7.49 -19.76 -16.35
CA ALA A 43 8.70 -19.99 -17.11
C ALA A 43 8.91 -21.49 -17.41
N PRO A 44 9.31 -21.86 -18.64
CA PRO A 44 9.64 -23.25 -18.98
C PRO A 44 10.77 -23.80 -18.11
N ALA A 45 10.67 -25.07 -17.69
CA ALA A 45 11.68 -25.72 -16.85
C ALA A 45 13.11 -25.61 -17.43
N ALA A 46 13.25 -25.75 -18.75
CA ALA A 46 14.53 -25.60 -19.44
C ALA A 46 15.17 -24.20 -19.25
N VAL A 47 14.37 -23.14 -19.14
CA VAL A 47 14.86 -21.77 -18.90
C VAL A 47 15.31 -21.60 -17.45
N ARG A 48 14.63 -22.27 -16.52
CA ARG A 48 14.95 -22.24 -15.08
C ARG A 48 16.22 -23.02 -14.76
N GLU A 49 16.41 -24.17 -15.41
CA GLU A 49 17.60 -25.02 -15.26
C GLU A 49 18.85 -24.42 -15.92
N ALA A 50 18.68 -23.64 -17.00
CA ALA A 50 19.77 -22.94 -17.66
C ALA A 50 20.31 -21.74 -16.85
N ALA A 51 19.62 -21.30 -15.80
CA ALA A 51 20.06 -20.17 -14.98
C ALA A 51 21.16 -20.59 -13.99
N THR A 52 22.37 -20.06 -14.18
CA THR A 52 23.56 -20.38 -13.35
C THR A 52 23.55 -19.73 -11.95
N GLY A 53 22.42 -19.24 -11.45
CA GLY A 53 22.32 -18.45 -10.21
C GLY A 53 21.11 -18.80 -9.33
N PRO A 54 20.99 -18.17 -8.15
CA PRO A 54 19.80 -18.31 -7.31
C PRO A 54 18.55 -17.97 -8.13
N GLY A 55 17.60 -18.91 -8.21
CA GLY A 55 16.41 -18.74 -9.04
C GLY A 55 15.61 -17.49 -8.69
N LEU A 56 14.92 -16.91 -9.68
CA LEU A 56 14.14 -15.69 -9.50
C LEU A 56 13.13 -15.83 -8.35
N MET A 57 12.53 -17.01 -8.18
CA MET A 57 11.63 -17.30 -7.05
C MET A 57 12.30 -17.18 -5.68
N VAL A 58 13.56 -17.59 -5.54
CA VAL A 58 14.30 -17.51 -4.26
C VAL A 58 14.56 -16.05 -3.91
N ILE A 59 15.03 -15.26 -4.88
CA ILE A 59 15.32 -13.84 -4.69
C ILE A 59 14.02 -13.07 -4.44
N ALA A 60 13.04 -13.20 -5.32
CA ALA A 60 11.74 -12.54 -5.17
C ALA A 60 11.03 -12.95 -3.88
N GLY A 61 11.19 -14.18 -3.42
CA GLY A 61 10.68 -14.65 -2.13
C GLY A 61 11.32 -13.95 -0.94
N ALA A 62 12.65 -13.99 -0.86
CA ALA A 62 13.38 -13.38 0.26
C ALA A 62 13.13 -11.87 0.37
N PHE A 63 13.18 -11.14 -0.75
CA PHE A 63 12.91 -9.70 -0.74
C PHE A 63 11.41 -9.37 -0.63
N GLY A 64 10.55 -10.21 -1.20
CA GLY A 64 9.10 -10.00 -1.18
C GLY A 64 8.52 -10.07 0.22
N GLU A 65 8.96 -11.04 1.04
CA GLU A 65 8.53 -11.14 2.43
C GLU A 65 8.93 -9.90 3.25
N ILE A 66 10.18 -9.45 3.10
CA ILE A 66 10.66 -8.22 3.75
C ILE A 66 9.81 -7.02 3.31
N ALA A 67 9.51 -6.90 2.02
CA ALA A 67 8.70 -5.80 1.50
C ALA A 67 7.28 -5.80 2.09
N VAL A 68 6.66 -6.98 2.26
CA VAL A 68 5.34 -7.12 2.89
C VAL A 68 5.39 -6.70 4.36
N LEU A 69 6.40 -7.14 5.11
CA LEU A 69 6.59 -6.75 6.52
C LEU A 69 6.77 -5.23 6.66
N VAL A 70 7.63 -4.63 5.82
CA VAL A 70 7.85 -3.19 5.81
C VAL A 70 6.56 -2.44 5.45
N ALA A 71 5.86 -2.85 4.41
CA ALA A 71 4.59 -2.25 4.01
C ALA A 71 3.55 -2.32 5.15
N PHE A 72 3.46 -3.46 5.84
CA PHE A 72 2.60 -3.61 7.01
C PHE A 72 2.96 -2.62 8.12
N PHE A 73 4.25 -2.50 8.47
CA PHE A 73 4.72 -1.53 9.46
C PHE A 73 4.39 -0.08 9.07
N VAL A 74 4.55 0.28 7.81
CA VAL A 74 4.22 1.63 7.31
C VAL A 74 2.71 1.89 7.47
N VAL A 75 1.86 0.92 7.11
CA VAL A 75 0.40 1.02 7.27
C VAL A 75 0.00 1.15 8.74
N VAL A 76 0.55 0.32 9.63
CA VAL A 76 0.28 0.39 11.08
C VAL A 76 0.71 1.73 11.66
N ASN A 77 1.88 2.25 11.26
CA ASN A 77 2.35 3.56 11.72
C ASN A 77 1.45 4.70 11.23
N ALA A 78 0.99 4.66 9.98
CA ALA A 78 0.05 5.64 9.44
C ALA A 78 -1.32 5.59 10.14
N LEU A 79 -1.82 4.39 10.44
CA LEU A 79 -3.03 4.19 11.24
C LEU A 79 -2.85 4.72 12.66
N GLY A 80 -1.73 4.42 13.31
CA GLY A 80 -1.41 4.90 14.65
C GLY A 80 -1.37 6.43 14.72
N PHE A 81 -0.79 7.09 13.70
CA PHE A 81 -0.84 8.55 13.58
C PHE A 81 -2.29 9.07 13.48
N THR A 82 -3.11 8.43 12.66
CA THR A 82 -4.52 8.82 12.47
C THR A 82 -5.37 8.62 13.73
N LEU A 83 -5.13 7.54 14.47
CA LEU A 83 -5.83 7.24 15.73
C LEU A 83 -5.43 8.19 16.86
N ARG A 84 -4.15 8.57 16.96
CA ARG A 84 -3.67 9.56 17.95
C ARG A 84 -4.38 10.91 17.81
N GLN A 85 -4.67 11.34 16.59
CA GLN A 85 -5.46 12.55 16.33
C GLN A 85 -6.89 12.44 16.89
N GLN A 86 -7.55 11.29 16.76
CA GLN A 86 -8.92 11.07 17.25
C GLN A 86 -9.03 11.08 18.77
N HIS A 87 -8.00 10.61 19.49
CA HIS A 87 -8.01 10.62 20.96
C HIS A 87 -8.03 12.06 21.54
N ARG A 88 -7.34 13.01 20.89
CA ARG A 88 -7.39 14.43 21.29
C ARG A 88 -8.78 15.04 21.08
N ASP A 89 -9.44 14.71 19.99
CA ASP A 89 -10.78 15.20 19.70
C ASP A 89 -11.84 14.57 20.63
N LEU A 90 -11.66 13.31 21.05
CA LEU A 90 -12.53 12.64 22.04
C LEU A 90 -12.38 13.21 23.46
N ALA A 91 -11.19 13.70 23.83
CA ALA A 91 -10.99 14.40 25.10
C ALA A 91 -11.76 15.73 25.17
N LEU A 92 -11.85 16.44 24.03
CA LEU A 92 -12.62 17.68 23.88
C LEU A 92 -14.13 17.45 23.70
N LEU A 93 -14.56 16.28 23.20
CA LEU A 93 -15.99 15.94 23.09
C LEU A 93 -16.57 15.41 24.41
N ARG A 94 -15.73 14.88 25.30
CA ARG A 94 -16.13 14.49 26.67
C ARG A 94 -16.58 15.68 27.51
N THR A 95 -16.05 16.87 27.25
CA THR A 95 -16.51 18.10 27.92
C THR A 95 -17.85 18.62 27.38
N ILE A 96 -18.36 18.10 26.25
CA ILE A 96 -19.57 18.58 25.57
C ILE A 96 -20.58 17.44 25.24
N ALA A 97 -20.41 16.24 25.82
CA ALA A 97 -21.31 15.09 25.70
C ALA A 97 -21.67 14.62 24.25
N ALA A 98 -20.73 14.68 23.30
CA ALA A 98 -21.01 14.31 21.90
C ALA A 98 -20.67 12.84 21.54
N THR A 99 -21.46 12.26 20.62
CA THR A 99 -21.58 10.81 20.35
C THR A 99 -20.46 10.22 19.46
N PRO A 100 -19.75 9.14 19.87
CA PRO A 100 -18.61 8.55 19.15
C PRO A 100 -18.96 7.79 17.85
N ARG A 101 -20.26 7.60 17.57
CA ARG A 101 -20.75 6.78 16.44
C ARG A 101 -20.60 7.48 15.08
N GLN A 102 -20.68 8.81 15.02
CA GLN A 102 -20.55 9.56 13.77
C GLN A 102 -19.09 9.58 13.25
N THR A 103 -18.12 9.69 14.15
CA THR A 103 -16.68 9.67 13.82
C THR A 103 -16.26 8.35 13.18
N ARG A 104 -16.72 7.21 13.72
CA ARG A 104 -16.42 5.90 13.13
C ARG A 104 -16.97 5.75 11.70
N ARG A 105 -18.14 6.31 11.41
CA ARG A 105 -18.74 6.23 10.06
C ARG A 105 -17.95 7.08 9.06
N LEU A 106 -17.52 8.28 9.47
CA LEU A 106 -16.71 9.16 8.64
C LEU A 106 -15.34 8.53 8.30
N VAL A 107 -14.67 7.95 9.30
CA VAL A 107 -13.37 7.27 9.12
C VAL A 107 -13.50 6.07 8.18
N ARG A 108 -14.56 5.26 8.30
CA ARG A 108 -14.78 4.13 7.37
C ARG A 108 -14.94 4.61 5.92
N VAL A 109 -15.80 5.60 5.69
CA VAL A 109 -16.00 6.15 4.33
C VAL A 109 -14.69 6.72 3.79
N GLN A 110 -13.93 7.40 4.64
CA GLN A 110 -12.66 8.01 4.28
C GLN A 110 -11.58 6.97 3.92
N VAL A 111 -11.45 5.91 4.71
CA VAL A 111 -10.52 4.80 4.41
C VAL A 111 -10.92 4.16 3.08
N VAL A 112 -12.20 3.83 2.90
CA VAL A 112 -12.70 3.23 1.66
C VAL A 112 -12.40 4.10 0.45
N MET A 113 -12.69 5.42 0.51
CA MET A 113 -12.38 6.32 -0.59
C MET A 113 -10.88 6.43 -0.85
N THR A 114 -10.05 6.52 0.19
CA THR A 114 -8.59 6.61 0.04
C THR A 114 -8.02 5.34 -0.57
N THR A 115 -8.45 4.17 -0.10
CA THR A 115 -8.05 2.88 -0.67
C THR A 115 -8.43 2.82 -2.14
N LEU A 116 -9.68 3.12 -2.51
CA LEU A 116 -10.14 3.10 -3.90
C LEU A 116 -9.29 4.01 -4.81
N LEU A 117 -8.97 5.22 -4.35
CA LEU A 117 -8.15 6.17 -5.10
C LEU A 117 -6.71 5.68 -5.31
N VAL A 118 -6.18 4.94 -4.35
CA VAL A 118 -4.78 4.50 -4.33
C VAL A 118 -4.58 3.14 -5.00
N THR A 119 -5.59 2.27 -5.02
CA THR A 119 -5.47 0.91 -5.56
C THR A 119 -5.10 0.90 -7.03
N ALA A 120 -5.82 1.66 -7.87
CA ALA A 120 -5.54 1.70 -9.31
C ALA A 120 -4.12 2.19 -9.64
N PRO A 121 -3.64 3.34 -9.13
CA PRO A 121 -2.28 3.79 -9.40
C PRO A 121 -1.22 2.89 -8.75
N GLY A 122 -1.49 2.32 -7.56
CA GLY A 122 -0.56 1.40 -6.90
C GLY A 122 -0.32 0.13 -7.71
N TRP A 123 -1.40 -0.45 -8.25
CA TRP A 123 -1.32 -1.61 -9.13
C TRP A 123 -0.58 -1.27 -10.44
N ALA A 124 -0.93 -0.16 -11.07
CA ALA A 124 -0.28 0.28 -12.32
C ALA A 124 1.22 0.51 -12.12
N ALA A 125 1.62 1.17 -11.03
CA ALA A 125 3.02 1.41 -10.69
C ALA A 125 3.77 0.09 -10.41
N GLY A 126 3.19 -0.81 -9.62
CA GLY A 126 3.80 -2.13 -9.34
C GLY A 126 3.97 -2.97 -10.61
N ALA A 127 2.97 -2.97 -11.50
CA ALA A 127 3.03 -3.67 -12.78
C ALA A 127 4.06 -3.07 -13.74
N ALA A 128 4.17 -1.74 -13.79
CA ALA A 128 5.18 -1.05 -14.58
C ALA A 128 6.60 -1.35 -14.07
N ALA A 129 6.80 -1.32 -12.75
CA ALA A 129 8.08 -1.62 -12.13
C ALA A 129 8.51 -3.09 -12.36
N ALA A 130 7.58 -4.06 -12.25
CA ALA A 130 7.87 -5.46 -12.56
C ALA A 130 8.29 -5.64 -14.03
N ARG A 131 7.54 -5.03 -14.96
CA ARG A 131 7.87 -5.07 -16.39
C ARG A 131 9.22 -4.41 -16.68
N GLY A 132 9.51 -3.27 -16.06
CA GLY A 132 10.80 -2.58 -16.20
C GLY A 132 11.97 -3.42 -15.71
N LEU A 133 11.80 -4.10 -14.57
CA LEU A 133 12.82 -4.99 -14.03
C LEU A 133 13.06 -6.20 -14.94
N LEU A 134 11.99 -6.85 -15.41
CA LEU A 134 12.08 -7.98 -16.35
C LEU A 134 12.76 -7.57 -17.67
N ALA A 135 12.41 -6.40 -18.21
CA ALA A 135 13.04 -5.88 -19.42
C ALA A 135 14.54 -5.58 -19.22
N GLU A 136 14.94 -5.11 -18.04
CA GLU A 136 16.36 -4.89 -17.73
C GLU A 136 17.13 -6.21 -17.60
N LEU A 137 16.52 -7.24 -17.01
CA LEU A 137 17.12 -8.56 -16.92
C LEU A 137 17.32 -9.18 -18.32
N GLN A 138 16.34 -9.03 -19.22
CA GLN A 138 16.47 -9.48 -20.62
C GLN A 138 17.53 -8.72 -21.42
N ARG A 139 17.84 -7.47 -21.05
CA ARG A 139 18.90 -6.70 -21.70
C ARG A 139 20.30 -7.07 -21.25
N ARG A 140 20.43 -7.65 -20.05
CA ARG A 140 21.73 -7.96 -19.42
C ARG A 140 22.09 -9.45 -19.43
N GLY A 141 21.12 -10.33 -19.64
CA GLY A 141 21.33 -11.78 -19.86
C GLY A 141 21.46 -12.10 -21.33
#